data_AF-A0A558IRQ2-F1
#
_entry.id   AF-A0A558IRQ2-F1
#
_cell.length_a   1.000
_cell.length_b   1.000
_cell.length_c   1.000
_cell.angle_alpha   90.00
_cell.angle_beta   90.00
_cell.angle_gamma   90.00
#
_symmetry.space_group_name_H-M   'P 1'
#
loop_
_entity.id
_entity.type
_entity.pdbx_description
1 polymer ?
#
loop_
_entity_poly.entity_id
_entity_poly.type
_entity_poly.pdbx_seq_one_letter_code
_entity_poly.pdbx_strand_id
1 'polypeptide(L)'
;MQRDLLVTNSAGERAVVRPGQQLVAGRAGDFPLAPDDASMHRHFLHFWQQEDNWMVSNVGSFLAAELSSPRIRTHGPIRLLPHATAAIPEGTSLLCFTTPSGSYELTLTRGPH
;
A
#
# COMPACT_ATOMS: atom_id res chain seq x y z
N MET A 1 -6.85 11.85 17.88
CA MET A 1 -6.19 12.65 16.83
C MET A 1 -5.88 11.70 15.70
N GLN A 2 -6.60 11.84 14.61
CA GLN A 2 -6.51 10.97 13.46
C GLN A 2 -5.20 11.30 12.70
N ARG A 3 -4.36 10.29 12.40
CA ARG A 3 -2.97 10.51 11.94
C ARG A 3 -2.79 10.21 10.46
N ASP A 4 -1.88 10.95 9.84
CA ASP A 4 -1.51 10.78 8.44
C ASP A 4 -0.83 9.43 8.17
N LEU A 5 -1.01 8.92 6.95
CA LEU A 5 -0.27 7.80 6.39
C LEU A 5 0.78 8.32 5.41
N LEU A 6 2.04 8.00 5.64
CA LEU A 6 3.13 8.28 4.70
C LEU A 6 3.33 7.05 3.80
N VAL A 7 3.21 7.25 2.49
CA VAL A 7 3.43 6.24 1.45
C VAL A 7 4.71 6.59 0.72
N THR A 8 5.68 5.67 0.66
CA THR A 8 7.00 5.90 0.03
C THR A 8 7.33 4.77 -0.94
N ASN A 9 7.58 5.07 -2.22
CA ASN A 9 7.97 4.05 -3.21
C ASN A 9 9.47 3.75 -3.16
N SER A 10 9.89 2.72 -3.89
CA SER A 10 11.31 2.32 -4.02
C SER A 10 12.20 3.39 -4.66
N ALA A 11 11.64 4.35 -5.39
CA ALA A 11 12.36 5.51 -5.94
C ALA A 11 12.56 6.63 -4.91
N GLY A 12 11.96 6.51 -3.71
CA GLY A 12 12.06 7.49 -2.63
C GLY A 12 11.03 8.62 -2.68
N GLU A 13 10.11 8.61 -3.66
CA GLU A 13 8.99 9.55 -3.71
C GLU A 13 8.01 9.27 -2.58
N ARG A 14 7.36 10.34 -2.09
CA ARG A 14 6.54 10.28 -0.88
C ARG A 14 5.20 10.96 -1.10
N ALA A 15 4.13 10.30 -0.67
CA ALA A 15 2.80 10.90 -0.56
C ALA A 15 2.33 10.85 0.90
N VAL A 16 1.73 11.93 1.36
CA VAL A 16 1.09 12.00 2.68
C VAL A 16 -0.41 11.95 2.47
N VAL A 17 -1.05 10.91 3.01
CA VAL A 17 -2.51 10.75 2.99
C VAL A 17 -3.05 11.19 4.33
N ARG A 18 -3.87 12.24 4.34
CA ARG A 18 -4.48 12.75 5.57
C ARG A 18 -5.77 12.00 5.90
N PRO A 19 -6.20 11.99 7.17
CA PRO A 19 -7.54 11.55 7.55
C PRO A 19 -8.64 12.16 6.66
N GLY A 20 -9.58 11.33 6.21
CA GLY A 20 -10.63 11.73 5.27
C GLY A 20 -10.18 11.81 3.80
N GLN A 21 -8.89 11.65 3.50
CA GLN A 21 -8.39 11.49 2.14
C GLN A 21 -8.26 10.02 1.77
N GLN A 22 -8.23 9.79 0.46
CA GLN A 22 -7.95 8.51 -0.15
C GLN A 22 -6.77 8.68 -1.08
N LEU A 23 -6.03 7.59 -1.30
CA LEU A 23 -4.93 7.54 -2.25
C LEU A 23 -5.02 6.25 -3.04
N VAL A 24 -5.06 6.33 -4.37
CA VAL A 24 -4.93 5.18 -5.25
C VAL A 24 -3.52 5.16 -5.81
N ALA A 25 -2.74 4.16 -5.44
CA ALA A 25 -1.43 3.91 -6.01
C ALA A 25 -1.51 2.93 -7.18
N GLY A 26 -0.72 3.15 -8.21
CA GLY A 26 -0.69 2.35 -9.42
C GLY A 26 0.01 3.11 -10.54
N ARG A 27 0.12 2.51 -11.72
CA ARG A 27 0.84 3.11 -12.85
C ARG A 27 0.29 4.46 -13.29
N ALA A 28 -1.01 4.68 -13.09
CA ALA A 28 -1.72 5.90 -13.45
C ALA A 28 -2.65 6.39 -12.32
N GLY A 29 -2.35 6.00 -11.08
CA GLY A 29 -3.09 6.46 -9.91
C GLY A 29 -2.60 7.81 -9.40
N ASP A 30 -3.16 8.25 -8.27
CA ASP A 30 -2.72 9.45 -7.54
C ASP A 30 -1.25 9.38 -7.12
N PHE A 31 -0.76 8.16 -6.88
CA PHE A 31 0.64 7.89 -6.57
C PHE A 31 1.23 6.88 -7.59
N PRO A 32 2.09 7.34 -8.51
CA PRO A 32 2.70 6.49 -9.51
C PRO A 32 3.51 5.34 -8.90
N LEU A 33 3.18 4.12 -9.30
CA LEU A 33 3.98 2.92 -9.03
C LEU A 33 4.49 2.39 -10.36
N ALA A 34 5.82 2.19 -10.45
CA ALA A 34 6.47 1.63 -11.63
C ALA A 34 5.88 2.17 -12.96
N PRO A 35 5.95 3.49 -13.21
CA PRO A 35 5.27 4.12 -14.35
C PRO A 35 5.64 3.49 -15.71
N ASP A 36 6.86 2.96 -15.81
CA ASP A 36 7.41 2.33 -17.00
C ASP A 36 7.05 0.83 -17.16
N ASP A 37 6.40 0.22 -16.17
CA ASP A 37 6.04 -1.20 -16.20
C ASP A 37 4.62 -1.39 -16.78
N ALA A 38 4.52 -1.86 -18.02
CA ALA A 38 3.25 -2.09 -18.70
C ALA A 38 2.35 -3.13 -17.99
N SER A 39 2.93 -4.03 -17.19
CA SER A 39 2.21 -5.05 -16.43
C SER A 39 1.63 -4.50 -15.12
N MET A 40 2.02 -3.28 -14.73
CA MET A 40 1.49 -2.60 -13.55
C MET A 40 0.05 -2.13 -13.78
N HIS A 41 -0.82 -2.43 -12.81
CA HIS A 41 -2.19 -1.94 -12.82
C HIS A 41 -2.21 -0.42 -12.78
N ARG A 42 -3.10 0.20 -13.56
CA ARG A 42 -3.34 1.65 -13.50
C ARG A 42 -3.80 2.08 -12.10
N HIS A 43 -4.70 1.28 -11.51
CA HIS A 43 -5.14 1.38 -10.12
C HIS A 43 -4.86 0.05 -9.44
N PHE A 44 -3.97 0.04 -8.45
CA PHE A 44 -3.53 -1.20 -7.82
C PHE A 44 -3.88 -1.25 -6.35
N LEU A 45 -3.40 -0.28 -5.57
CA LEU A 45 -3.57 -0.25 -4.13
C LEU A 45 -4.34 0.99 -3.73
N HIS A 46 -5.48 0.79 -3.07
CA HIS A 46 -6.29 1.87 -2.55
C HIS A 46 -6.08 1.98 -1.04
N PHE A 47 -5.70 3.17 -0.59
CA PHE A 47 -5.49 3.51 0.81
C PHE A 47 -6.56 4.48 1.27
N TRP A 48 -7.20 4.16 2.38
CA TRP A 48 -8.17 5.06 3.01
C TRP A 48 -8.18 4.82 4.51
N GLN A 49 -8.84 5.72 5.22
CA GLN A 49 -9.07 5.56 6.63
C GLN A 49 -10.49 5.05 6.92
N GLN A 50 -10.59 4.05 7.80
CA GLN A 50 -11.84 3.55 8.34
C GLN A 50 -11.76 3.56 9.88
N GLU A 51 -12.65 4.31 10.53
CA GLU A 51 -12.63 4.51 11.98
C GLU A 51 -11.26 5.03 12.45
N ASP A 52 -10.53 4.28 13.27
CA ASP A 52 -9.18 4.60 13.74
C ASP A 52 -8.08 3.81 13.03
N ASN A 53 -8.41 3.11 11.93
CA ASN A 53 -7.47 2.28 11.18
C ASN A 53 -7.23 2.80 9.78
N TRP A 54 -5.97 2.73 9.34
CA TRP A 54 -5.63 2.84 7.93
C TRP A 54 -5.86 1.49 7.28
N MET A 55 -6.49 1.51 6.12
CA MET A 55 -6.83 0.34 5.34
C MET A 55 -6.08 0.38 4.02
N VAL A 56 -5.75 -0.81 3.51
CA VAL A 56 -5.27 -1.00 2.14
C VAL A 56 -6.12 -2.08 1.47
N SER A 57 -6.53 -1.82 0.24
CA SER A 57 -7.19 -2.79 -0.62
C SER A 57 -6.44 -2.92 -1.93
N ASN A 58 -6.32 -4.15 -2.41
CA ASN A 58 -5.91 -4.40 -3.77
C ASN A 58 -7.12 -4.27 -4.69
N VAL A 59 -7.19 -3.17 -5.44
CA VAL A 59 -8.26 -2.91 -6.43
C VAL A 59 -7.88 -3.38 -7.84
N GLY A 60 -6.68 -3.94 -8.00
CA GLY A 60 -6.24 -4.57 -9.24
C GLY A 60 -6.91 -5.92 -9.49
N SER A 61 -6.72 -6.46 -10.69
CA SER A 61 -7.39 -7.69 -11.13
C SER A 61 -6.52 -8.95 -11.11
N PHE A 62 -5.20 -8.83 -11.14
CA PHE A 62 -4.31 -10.00 -11.26
C PHE A 62 -3.01 -9.93 -10.45
N LEU A 63 -2.53 -8.76 -10.04
CA LEU A 63 -1.35 -8.68 -9.19
C LEU A 63 -1.78 -8.92 -7.75
N ALA A 64 -0.92 -9.56 -6.96
CA ALA A 64 -1.07 -9.64 -5.52
C ALA A 64 0.01 -8.79 -4.85
N ALA A 65 -0.28 -8.28 -3.66
CA ALA A 65 0.70 -7.63 -2.81
C ALA A 65 0.80 -8.36 -1.47
N GLU A 66 1.94 -8.22 -0.81
CA GLU A 66 2.23 -8.83 0.48
C GLU A 66 2.53 -7.73 1.49
N LEU A 67 1.66 -7.60 2.50
CA LEU A 67 1.79 -6.63 3.57
C LEU A 67 2.55 -7.27 4.74
N SER A 68 3.75 -6.78 4.99
CA SER A 68 4.61 -7.16 6.11
C SER A 68 4.71 -6.02 7.12
N SER A 69 4.73 -6.34 8.41
CA SER A 69 4.97 -5.36 9.46
C SER A 69 5.51 -6.06 10.70
N PRO A 70 6.43 -5.45 11.47
CA PRO A 70 6.86 -5.98 12.75
C PRO A 70 5.71 -6.19 13.76
N ARG A 71 4.58 -5.51 13.57
CA ARG A 71 3.40 -5.63 14.44
C ARG A 71 2.39 -6.68 13.98
N ILE A 72 2.56 -7.27 12.80
CA ILE A 72 1.72 -8.40 12.35
C ILE A 72 2.14 -9.63 13.15
N ARG A 73 1.24 -10.12 14.01
CA ARG A 73 1.48 -11.26 14.91
C ARG A 73 1.25 -12.63 14.25
N THR A 74 0.82 -12.67 12.99
CA THR A 74 0.69 -13.92 12.23
C THR A 74 2.05 -14.43 11.78
N HIS A 75 2.17 -15.74 11.54
CA HIS A 75 3.38 -16.41 11.06
C HIS A 75 3.78 -16.06 9.60
N GLY A 76 3.43 -14.86 9.10
CA GLY A 76 3.75 -14.45 7.75
C GLY A 76 3.09 -13.13 7.33
N PRO A 77 3.47 -12.61 6.15
CA PRO A 77 2.86 -11.43 5.55
C PRO A 77 1.39 -11.67 5.20
N ILE A 78 0.59 -10.60 5.26
CA ILE A 78 -0.81 -10.64 4.82
C ILE A 78 -0.84 -10.50 3.31
N ARG A 79 -1.38 -11.51 2.62
CA ARG A 79 -1.48 -11.49 1.16
C ARG A 79 -2.74 -10.77 0.71
N LEU A 80 -2.54 -9.64 0.03
CA LEU A 80 -3.57 -8.86 -0.64
C LEU A 80 -3.76 -9.39 -2.06
N LEU A 81 -4.54 -10.46 -2.21
CA LEU A 81 -5.06 -10.93 -3.50
C LEU A 81 -5.96 -9.85 -4.14
N PRO A 82 -6.30 -9.95 -5.44
CA PRO A 82 -7.30 -9.07 -6.05
C PRO A 82 -8.56 -8.95 -5.20
N HIS A 83 -8.97 -7.71 -4.93
CA HIS A 83 -10.09 -7.30 -4.07
C HIS A 83 -9.95 -7.60 -2.56
N ALA A 84 -8.83 -8.17 -2.12
CA ALA A 84 -8.56 -8.36 -0.71
C ALA A 84 -8.24 -7.02 -0.03
N THR A 85 -8.63 -6.92 1.23
CA THR A 85 -8.45 -5.73 2.07
C THR A 85 -7.80 -6.13 3.39
N ALA A 86 -6.86 -5.31 3.88
CA ALA A 86 -6.22 -5.49 5.17
C ALA A 86 -6.06 -4.15 5.90
N ALA A 87 -6.04 -4.22 7.23
CA ALA A 87 -5.67 -3.09 8.07
C ALA A 87 -4.15 -2.90 8.07
N ILE A 88 -3.70 -1.65 7.97
CA ILE A 88 -2.30 -1.25 8.10
C ILE A 88 -1.99 -1.07 9.60
N PRO A 89 -1.10 -1.90 10.16
CA PRO A 89 -0.67 -1.75 11.54
C PRO A 89 0.02 -0.41 11.80
N GLU A 90 0.08 -0.02 13.07
CA GLU A 90 0.87 1.13 13.49
C GLU A 90 2.38 0.94 13.25
N GLY A 91 3.07 2.05 12.98
CA GLY A 91 4.49 2.05 12.66
C GLY A 91 4.74 1.83 11.17
N THR A 92 5.86 1.19 10.87
CA THR A 92 6.29 0.94 9.49
C THR A 92 5.83 -0.43 9.02
N SER A 93 5.19 -0.46 7.85
CA SER A 93 4.81 -1.65 7.12
C SER A 93 5.42 -1.61 5.72
N LEU A 94 5.70 -2.78 5.15
CA LEU A 94 6.26 -2.93 3.81
C LEU A 94 5.24 -3.69 2.96
N LEU A 95 4.91 -3.13 1.81
CA LEU A 95 4.16 -3.80 0.75
C LEU A 95 5.12 -4.24 -0.35
N CYS A 96 5.15 -5.54 -0.61
CA CYS A 96 5.94 -6.12 -1.70
C CYS A 96 4.99 -6.67 -2.77
N PHE A 97 5.31 -6.45 -4.03
CA PHE A 97 4.58 -7.04 -5.14
C PHE A 97 5.52 -7.25 -6.32
N THR A 98 5.19 -8.24 -7.15
CA THR A 98 6.01 -8.63 -8.30
C THR A 98 5.17 -8.61 -9.55
N THR A 99 5.71 -8.02 -10.59
CA THR A 99 5.22 -8.10 -11.96
C THR A 99 6.16 -8.98 -12.79
N PRO A 100 5.80 -9.33 -14.03
CA PRO A 100 6.75 -9.94 -14.96
C PRO A 100 8.02 -9.09 -15.21
N SER A 101 7.96 -7.78 -14.99
CA SER A 101 9.08 -6.85 -15.22
C SER A 101 10.00 -6.70 -14.00
N GLY A 102 9.54 -7.00 -12.79
CA GLY A 102 10.37 -6.94 -11.60
C GLY A 102 9.61 -7.00 -10.28
N SER A 103 10.35 -6.91 -9.19
CA SER A 103 9.81 -6.79 -7.83
C SER A 103 9.89 -5.35 -7.37
N TYR A 104 8.84 -4.92 -6.68
CA TYR A 104 8.67 -3.56 -6.22
C TYR A 104 8.28 -3.53 -4.75
N GLU A 105 8.65 -2.45 -4.10
CA GLU A 105 8.44 -2.23 -2.68
C GLU A 105 7.81 -0.87 -2.43
N LEU A 106 6.90 -0.85 -1.48
CA LEU A 106 6.19 0.35 -1.04
C LEU A 106 6.21 0.36 0.50
N THR A 107 6.85 1.37 1.07
CA THR A 107 6.91 1.56 2.51
C THR A 107 5.73 2.41 2.97
N LEU A 108 5.01 1.91 3.96
CA LEU A 108 3.91 2.60 4.62
C LEU A 108 4.32 2.95 6.04
N THR A 109 4.30 4.23 6.40
CA THR A 109 4.57 4.66 7.77
C THR A 109 3.35 5.35 8.35
N ARG A 110 2.77 4.73 9.38
CA ARG A 110 1.71 5.30 10.23
C ARG A 110 2.35 5.83 11.51
N GLY A 111 2.15 7.12 11.83
CA GLY A 111 2.73 7.75 13.03
C GLY A 111 2.27 7.10 14.36
N PRO A 112 3.15 6.98 15.38
CA PRO A 112 2.91 6.22 16.62
C PRO A 112 1.94 6.91 17.57
N HIS A 113 0.91 6.20 18.10
CA HIS A 113 -0.11 6.70 19.06
C HIS A 113 0.49 7.50 20.21
#